data_AF-A0A661ENW2-F1
#
_entry.id   AF-A0A661ENW2-F1
#
_cell.length_a   1.000
_cell.length_b   1.000
_cell.length_c   1.000
_cell.angle_alpha   90.00
_cell.angle_beta   90.00
_cell.angle_gamma   90.00
#
_symmetry.space_group_name_H-M   'P 1'
#
loop_
_entity.id
_entity.type
_entity.pdbx_description
1 polymer ?
#
loop_
_entity_poly.entity_id
_entity_poly.type
_entity_poly.pdbx_seq_one_letter_code
_entity_poly.pdbx_strand_id
1 'polypeptide(L)'
;PAASIAKADAIGAQKLVQQVGQRFHDQAPNHRMSTLQDLLHGKRLEVNETLGHLLNLAREHNIDTPASRHAYQLVKAIDAFQ
;
A
#
# COMPACT_ATOMS: atom_id res chain seq x y z
N PRO A 1 12.49 2.96 3.96
CA PRO A 1 12.53 3.26 2.50
C PRO A 1 11.66 4.47 2.10
N ALA A 2 10.57 4.76 2.81
CA ALA A 2 9.63 5.83 2.44
C ALA A 2 10.28 7.21 2.22
N ALA A 3 11.15 7.67 3.13
CA ALA A 3 11.85 8.95 2.99
C ALA A 3 12.75 9.02 1.75
N SER A 4 13.38 7.90 1.36
CA SER A 4 14.21 7.83 0.15
C SER A 4 13.37 7.85 -1.12
N ILE A 5 12.22 7.16 -1.10
CA ILE A 5 11.26 7.15 -2.23
C ILE A 5 10.70 8.54 -2.46
N ALA A 6 10.30 9.25 -1.39
CA ALA A 6 9.71 10.58 -1.48
C ALA A 6 10.68 11.68 -1.97
N LYS A 7 11.99 11.47 -1.80
CA LYS A 7 13.03 12.41 -2.25
C LYS A 7 13.53 12.15 -3.68
N ALA A 8 13.18 11.01 -4.27
CA ALA A 8 13.62 10.64 -5.61
C ALA A 8 12.71 11.23 -6.69
N ASP A 9 13.22 11.31 -7.92
CA ASP A 9 12.37 11.51 -9.09
C ASP A 9 11.48 10.27 -9.35
N ALA A 10 10.53 10.37 -10.28
CA ALA A 10 9.56 9.30 -10.52
C ALA A 10 10.22 7.95 -10.87
N ILE A 11 11.27 7.97 -11.71
CA ILE A 11 11.99 6.76 -12.13
C ILE A 11 12.78 6.16 -10.95
N GLY A 12 13.46 7.00 -10.17
CA GLY A 12 14.20 6.57 -8.98
C GLY A 12 13.27 6.03 -7.90
N ALA A 13 12.14 6.69 -7.65
CA ALA A 13 11.11 6.24 -6.72
C ALA A 13 10.57 4.86 -7.12
N GLN A 14 10.25 4.66 -8.40
CA GLN A 14 9.80 3.38 -8.93
C GLN A 14 10.85 2.27 -8.71
N LYS A 15 12.12 2.54 -9.05
CA LYS A 15 13.22 1.57 -8.84
C LYS A 15 13.37 1.20 -7.38
N LEU A 16 13.29 2.17 -6.47
CA LEU A 16 13.38 1.93 -5.03
C LEU A 16 12.23 1.04 -4.53
N VAL A 17 11.00 1.27 -5.01
CA VAL A 17 9.84 0.42 -4.68
C VAL A 17 10.07 -1.02 -5.17
N GLN A 18 10.51 -1.18 -6.41
CA GLN A 18 10.80 -2.51 -6.99
C GLN A 18 11.91 -3.24 -6.22
N GLN A 19 12.99 -2.53 -5.85
CA GLN A 19 14.08 -3.10 -5.04
C GLN A 19 13.65 -3.51 -3.63
N VAL A 20 12.68 -2.81 -3.03
CA VAL A 20 12.08 -3.25 -1.76
C VAL A 20 11.32 -4.55 -1.97
N GLY A 21 10.51 -4.65 -3.03
CA GLY A 21 9.80 -5.88 -3.40
C GLY A 21 10.73 -7.06 -3.63
N GLN A 22 11.81 -6.85 -4.40
CA GLN A 22 12.80 -7.88 -4.69
C GLN A 22 13.51 -8.37 -3.41
N ARG A 23 13.83 -7.47 -2.47
CA ARG A 23 14.41 -7.87 -1.18
C ARG A 23 13.47 -8.74 -0.36
N PHE A 24 12.18 -8.42 -0.31
CA PHE A 24 11.21 -9.29 0.36
C PHE A 24 11.12 -10.66 -0.32
N HIS A 25 11.11 -10.69 -1.65
CA HIS A 25 11.09 -11.94 -2.40
C HIS A 25 12.30 -12.83 -2.08
N ASP A 26 13.50 -12.26 -2.09
CA ASP A 26 14.74 -13.05 -1.96
C ASP A 26 15.06 -13.41 -0.51
N GLN A 27 14.80 -12.50 0.44
CA GLN A 27 15.23 -12.64 1.83
C GLN A 27 14.12 -13.14 2.75
N ALA A 28 12.86 -12.98 2.36
CA ALA A 28 11.72 -13.31 3.19
C ALA A 28 10.53 -13.83 2.36
N PRO A 29 10.68 -14.91 1.57
CA PRO A 29 9.66 -15.38 0.63
C PRO A 29 8.32 -15.75 1.28
N ASN A 30 8.38 -16.16 2.55
CA ASN A 30 7.19 -16.50 3.35
C ASN A 30 6.66 -15.31 4.17
N HIS A 31 7.34 -14.16 4.15
CA HIS A 31 6.83 -12.97 4.81
C HIS A 31 5.56 -12.49 4.12
N ARG A 32 4.59 -12.09 4.94
CA ARG A 32 3.33 -11.50 4.51
C ARG A 32 3.20 -10.17 5.22
N MET A 33 2.81 -9.13 4.50
CA MET A 33 2.48 -7.85 5.12
C MET A 33 1.27 -8.04 6.05
N SER A 34 1.18 -7.24 7.12
CA SER A 34 0.14 -7.38 8.16
C SER A 34 -1.28 -7.45 7.58
N THR A 35 -1.63 -6.59 6.63
CA THR A 35 -2.94 -6.60 5.97
C THR A 35 -3.28 -7.94 5.31
N LEU A 36 -2.30 -8.62 4.71
CA LEU A 36 -2.51 -9.95 4.13
C LEU A 36 -2.64 -11.03 5.21
N GLN A 37 -1.93 -10.88 6.32
CA GLN A 37 -2.10 -11.79 7.47
C GLN A 37 -3.50 -11.65 8.08
N ASP A 38 -4.00 -10.42 8.23
CA ASP A 38 -5.33 -10.16 8.77
C ASP A 38 -6.42 -10.75 7.86
N LEU A 39 -6.29 -10.57 6.54
CA LEU A 39 -7.16 -11.20 5.55
C LEU A 39 -7.18 -12.72 5.70
N LEU A 40 -6.02 -13.35 5.79
CA LEU A 40 -5.91 -14.82 5.90
C LEU A 40 -6.49 -15.37 7.22
N HIS A 41 -6.57 -14.53 8.26
CA HIS A 41 -7.19 -14.90 9.53
C HIS A 41 -8.66 -14.46 9.65
N GLY A 42 -9.28 -13.96 8.56
CA GLY A 42 -10.66 -13.50 8.56
C GLY A 42 -10.90 -12.30 9.47
N LYS A 43 -9.89 -11.46 9.68
CA LYS A 43 -10.01 -10.23 10.45
C LYS A 43 -10.34 -9.07 9.52
N ARG A 44 -11.20 -8.18 10.02
CA ARG A 44 -11.49 -6.89 9.39
C ARG A 44 -10.20 -6.14 9.07
N LEU A 45 -10.13 -5.57 7.86
CA LEU A 45 -8.96 -4.85 7.38
C LEU A 45 -9.00 -3.38 7.79
N GLU A 46 -7.82 -2.83 8.12
CA GLU A 46 -7.63 -1.40 8.44
C GLU A 46 -7.52 -0.52 7.17
N VAL A 47 -8.31 -0.83 6.14
CA VAL A 47 -8.25 -0.16 4.83
C VAL A 47 -8.68 1.30 4.89
N ASN A 48 -9.60 1.65 5.80
CA ASN A 48 -10.07 3.02 5.99
C ASN A 48 -9.03 3.87 6.72
N GLU A 49 -8.40 3.28 7.73
CA GLU A 49 -7.41 3.90 8.61
C GLU A 49 -6.10 4.14 7.85
N THR A 50 -5.77 3.28 6.89
CA THR A 50 -4.55 3.40 6.08
C THR A 50 -4.80 4.14 4.77
N LEU A 51 -5.38 3.47 3.77
CA LEU A 51 -5.60 4.04 2.44
C LEU A 51 -6.69 5.11 2.45
N GLY A 52 -7.74 4.96 3.24
CA GLY A 52 -8.78 5.99 3.39
C GLY A 52 -8.21 7.29 3.97
N HIS A 53 -7.36 7.20 5.00
CA HIS A 53 -6.66 8.37 5.55
C HIS A 53 -5.75 9.04 4.51
N LEU A 54 -4.96 8.25 3.76
CA LEU A 54 -4.12 8.78 2.67
C LEU A 54 -4.95 9.53 1.63
N LEU A 55 -6.10 8.98 1.21
CA LEU A 55 -6.96 9.63 0.22
C LEU A 55 -7.59 10.93 0.73
N ASN A 56 -7.93 10.98 2.02
CA ASN A 56 -8.41 12.20 2.66
C ASN A 56 -7.33 13.29 2.67
N LEU A 57 -6.11 12.96 3.08
CA LEU A 57 -4.98 13.88 3.02
C LEU A 57 -4.67 14.35 1.60
N ALA A 58 -4.66 13.43 0.62
CA ALA A 58 -4.42 13.77 -0.77
C ALA A 58 -5.46 14.77 -1.31
N ARG A 59 -6.73 14.59 -0.93
CA ARG A 59 -7.81 15.53 -1.29
C ARG A 59 -7.60 16.91 -0.66
N GLU A 60 -7.21 16.97 0.61
CA GLU A 60 -6.94 18.24 1.31
C GLU A 60 -5.78 19.02 0.65
N HIS A 61 -4.80 18.31 0.10
CA HIS A 61 -3.64 18.90 -0.56
C HIS A 61 -3.77 19.00 -2.10
N ASN A 62 -4.92 18.69 -2.69
CA ASN A 62 -5.13 18.65 -4.14
C ASN A 62 -4.10 17.77 -4.90
N ILE A 63 -3.72 16.64 -4.32
CA ILE A 63 -2.80 15.67 -4.93
C ILE A 63 -3.62 14.54 -5.57
N ASP A 64 -3.43 14.30 -6.86
CA ASP A 64 -4.04 13.15 -7.52
C ASP A 64 -3.31 11.85 -7.14
N THR A 65 -4.10 10.82 -6.81
CA THR A 65 -3.62 9.54 -6.26
C THR A 65 -4.35 8.35 -6.89
N PRO A 66 -4.33 8.22 -8.23
CA PRO A 66 -5.14 7.23 -8.93
C PRO A 66 -4.79 5.80 -8.51
N ALA A 67 -3.51 5.48 -8.33
CA ALA A 67 -3.07 4.15 -7.89
C ALA A 67 -3.60 3.81 -6.49
N SER A 68 -3.46 4.73 -5.52
CA SER A 68 -3.94 4.51 -4.15
C SER A 68 -5.46 4.43 -4.07
N ARG A 69 -6.18 5.17 -4.93
CA ARG A 69 -7.65 5.11 -5.02
C ARG A 69 -8.12 3.74 -5.50
N HIS A 70 -7.50 3.19 -6.54
CA HIS A 70 -7.81 1.84 -7.03
C HIS A 70 -7.47 0.79 -5.98
N ALA A 71 -6.31 0.91 -5.32
CA ALA A 71 -5.93 0.00 -4.24
C ALA A 71 -6.94 0.03 -3.09
N TYR A 72 -7.41 1.22 -2.67
CA TYR A 72 -8.43 1.36 -1.64
C TYR A 72 -9.72 0.65 -2.05
N GLN A 73 -10.21 0.89 -3.27
CA GLN A 73 -11.45 0.29 -3.76
C GLN A 73 -11.36 -1.24 -3.80
N LEU A 74 -10.25 -1.78 -4.29
CA LEU A 74 -10.03 -3.22 -4.37
C LEU A 74 -10.00 -3.86 -2.98
N VAL A 75 -9.18 -3.32 -2.08
CA VAL A 75 -9.05 -3.86 -0.72
C VAL A 75 -10.36 -3.69 0.05
N LYS A 76 -11.08 -2.59 -0.15
CA LYS A 76 -12.38 -2.36 0.49
C LYS A 76 -13.45 -3.31 0.00
N ALA A 77 -13.44 -3.67 -1.28
CA ALA A 77 -14.32 -4.70 -1.82
C ALA A 77 -14.00 -6.06 -1.17
N ILE A 78 -12.72 -6.44 -1.10
CA ILE A 78 -12.29 -7.68 -0.42
C ILE A 78 -12.70 -7.69 1.06
N ASP A 79 -12.58 -6.55 1.76
CA ASP A 79 -13.04 -6.35 3.16
C ASP A 79 -14.55 -6.57 3.34
N ALA A 80 -15.35 -6.36 2.29
CA ALA A 80 -16.80 -6.54 2.35
C ALA A 80 -17.28 -7.98 2.08
N PHE A 81 -16.43 -8.84 1.50
CA PHE A 81 -16.78 -10.22 1.10
C PHE A 81 -16.14 -11.31 1.97
N GLN A 82 -15.29 -10.92 2.92
CA GLN A 82 -14.72 -11.81 3.93
C GLN A 82 -15.71 -12.05 5.07
#